data_AF-A0A1X7A7C8-F1
#
_entry.id   AF-A0A1X7A7C8-F1
#
_cell.length_a   1.000
_cell.length_b   1.000
_cell.length_c   1.000
_cell.angle_alpha   90.00
_cell.angle_beta   90.00
_cell.angle_gamma   90.00
#
_symmetry.space_group_name_H-M   'P 1'
#
loop_
_entity.id
_entity.type
_entity.pdbx_description
1 polymer ?
#
loop_
_entity_poly.entity_id
_entity_poly.type
_entity_poly.pdbx_seq_one_letter_code
_entity_poly.pdbx_strand_id
1 'polypeptide(L)'
;MPTSRPTPSRSLSHKPFVFVGMEAAFASRVQAQLGVLDATPITIRTPQEFVASNAPANHITVMVYQDCVPYLQNRIAAGTAPGAALQAWLTRVDVFLNALRDRRTSVFPVALNLALEETDTLRATLITTYGCVFRNDAPPPVPAASAPDPAVRFFAMDVFAKSAVARKLQAELNASARAADHRPATKAPDIDTVYHALATARKTQTGMAQDLQQLTDLVKVREGEAKNARTRSAELEEQIAALTVEHAGVRAALHKDIQWTRTELRALMEQVDGLTTERAHLLGEVTRLQRDVEARDAHIEAIRVSTSWRLTGPLRRFRQLFRR
;
A
#
# COMPACT_ATOMS: atom_id res chain seq x y z
N MET A 1 49.74 -9.20 65.89
CA MET A 1 48.96 -9.94 64.88
C MET A 1 47.55 -9.37 64.83
N PRO A 2 47.18 -8.59 63.79
CA PRO A 2 45.79 -8.25 63.57
C PRO A 2 45.15 -9.37 62.72
N THR A 3 44.21 -10.08 63.33
CA THR A 3 43.34 -11.05 62.67
C THR A 3 42.45 -10.30 61.66
N SER A 4 42.79 -10.43 60.38
CA SER A 4 41.94 -10.04 59.27
C SER A 4 40.66 -10.88 59.33
N ARG A 5 39.57 -10.26 59.81
CA ARG A 5 38.23 -10.76 59.52
C ARG A 5 38.05 -10.71 58.00
N PRO A 6 37.77 -11.84 57.32
CA PRO A 6 37.42 -11.79 55.92
C PRO A 6 36.11 -10.98 55.82
N THR A 7 36.19 -9.85 55.14
CA THR A 7 35.04 -9.18 54.54
C THR A 7 34.25 -10.25 53.79
N PRO A 8 32.93 -10.37 53.96
CA PRO A 8 32.16 -11.24 53.08
C PRO A 8 32.37 -10.70 51.67
N SER A 9 33.12 -11.42 50.85
CA SER A 9 32.99 -11.29 49.42
C SER A 9 31.50 -11.52 49.18
N ARG A 10 30.80 -10.48 48.72
CA ARG A 10 29.49 -10.67 48.11
C ARG A 10 29.76 -11.60 46.94
N SER A 11 29.67 -12.90 47.17
CA SER A 11 29.57 -13.87 46.11
C SER A 11 28.38 -13.38 45.30
N LEU A 12 28.65 -12.93 44.07
CA LEU A 12 27.66 -12.69 43.04
C LEU A 12 27.01 -14.04 42.79
N SER A 13 26.08 -14.39 43.67
CA SER A 13 25.32 -15.62 43.62
C SER A 13 24.56 -15.59 42.31
N HIS A 14 24.79 -16.63 41.51
CA HIS A 14 24.22 -16.87 40.21
C HIS A 14 22.68 -16.71 40.25
N LYS A 15 22.19 -15.50 39.96
CA LYS A 15 20.75 -15.24 39.96
C LYS A 15 20.13 -15.89 38.72
N PRO A 16 19.10 -16.73 38.88
CA PRO A 16 18.41 -17.34 37.75
C PRO A 16 17.76 -16.29 36.83
N PHE A 17 17.84 -16.55 35.52
CA PHE A 17 17.34 -15.66 34.47
C PHE A 17 16.01 -16.15 33.93
N VAL A 18 15.05 -15.22 33.81
CA VAL A 18 13.78 -15.47 33.15
C VAL A 18 13.66 -14.54 31.97
N PHE A 19 13.51 -15.11 30.77
CA PHE A 19 13.16 -14.35 29.58
C PHE A 19 11.66 -14.47 29.35
N VAL A 20 10.99 -13.33 29.28
CA VAL A 20 9.56 -13.23 29.06
C VAL A 20 9.33 -12.48 27.77
N GLY A 21 8.98 -13.20 26.70
CA GLY A 21 8.73 -12.59 25.39
C GLY A 21 7.26 -12.35 25.17
N MET A 22 6.87 -11.30 24.42
CA MET A 22 5.50 -11.20 23.88
C MET A 22 5.06 -12.48 23.13
N GLU A 23 6.02 -13.18 22.53
CA GLU A 23 5.89 -14.54 22.03
C GLU A 23 7.07 -15.38 22.55
N ALA A 24 6.83 -16.65 22.86
CA ALA A 24 7.89 -17.58 23.31
C ALA A 24 9.05 -17.67 22.30
N ALA A 25 8.73 -17.57 21.00
CA ALA A 25 9.71 -17.54 19.93
C ALA A 25 10.65 -16.33 20.00
N PHE A 26 10.19 -15.16 20.48
CA PHE A 26 11.04 -13.96 20.59
C PHE A 26 12.05 -14.08 21.71
N ALA A 27 11.59 -14.54 22.89
CA ALA A 27 12.48 -14.83 24.01
C ALA A 27 13.51 -15.91 23.65
N SER A 28 13.09 -16.95 22.93
CA SER A 28 13.99 -18.00 22.43
C SER A 28 15.06 -17.45 21.48
N ARG A 29 14.70 -16.54 20.57
CA ARG A 29 15.63 -15.91 19.63
C ARG A 29 16.67 -15.04 20.32
N VAL A 30 16.24 -14.21 21.29
CA VAL A 30 17.14 -13.36 22.07
C VAL A 30 18.08 -14.22 22.92
N GLN A 31 17.57 -15.27 23.55
CA GLN A 31 18.40 -16.22 24.29
C GLN A 31 19.46 -16.88 23.38
N ALA A 32 19.06 -17.34 22.19
CA ALA A 32 19.99 -17.97 21.25
C ALA A 32 21.13 -17.02 20.85
N GLN A 33 20.84 -15.73 20.66
CA GLN A 33 21.86 -14.73 20.31
C GLN A 33 22.75 -14.29 21.49
N LEU A 34 22.20 -14.20 22.70
CA LEU A 34 22.99 -13.86 23.89
C LEU A 34 23.97 -14.97 24.31
N GLY A 35 23.77 -16.19 23.81
CA GLY A 35 24.60 -17.35 24.12
C GLY A 35 24.23 -18.01 25.46
N VAL A 36 24.89 -19.13 25.77
CA VAL A 36 24.63 -19.91 26.99
C VAL A 36 25.23 -19.18 28.20
N LEU A 37 24.40 -18.90 29.22
CA LEU A 37 24.85 -18.41 30.52
C LEU A 37 25.54 -19.54 31.31
N ASP A 38 26.72 -19.27 31.86
CA ASP A 38 27.42 -20.24 32.70
C ASP A 38 26.71 -20.39 34.06
N ALA A 39 26.30 -21.63 34.36
CA ALA A 39 25.78 -22.08 35.65
C ALA A 39 24.40 -21.53 36.11
N THR A 40 23.58 -20.94 35.23
CA THR A 40 22.21 -20.51 35.58
C THR A 40 21.12 -21.13 34.69
N PRO A 41 20.06 -21.71 35.27
CA PRO A 41 18.92 -22.17 34.48
C PRO A 41 18.22 -20.97 33.86
N ILE A 42 18.08 -20.99 32.54
CA ILE A 42 17.33 -20.00 31.77
C ILE A 42 15.91 -20.55 31.58
N THR A 43 14.90 -19.79 32.03
CA THR A 43 13.50 -20.14 31.77
C THR A 43 12.89 -19.16 30.79
N ILE A 44 12.33 -19.67 29.69
CA ILE A 44 11.51 -18.90 28.76
C ILE A 44 10.05 -18.98 29.22
N ARG A 45 9.37 -17.85 29.33
CA ARG A 45 7.95 -17.80 29.69
C ARG A 45 7.16 -16.90 28.76
N THR A 46 5.88 -17.20 28.61
CA THR A 46 4.91 -16.22 28.09
C THR A 46 4.57 -15.18 29.17
N PRO A 47 4.01 -14.01 28.81
CA PRO A 47 3.62 -13.01 29.80
C PRO A 47 2.55 -13.55 30.76
N GLN A 48 1.64 -14.41 30.28
CA GLN A 48 0.63 -15.07 31.10
C GLN A 48 1.25 -16.04 32.11
N GLU A 49 2.20 -16.88 31.68
CA GLU A 49 2.94 -17.78 32.57
C GLU A 49 3.76 -17.01 33.61
N PHE A 50 4.34 -15.88 33.21
CA PHE A 50 5.11 -15.04 34.13
C PHE A 50 4.24 -14.45 35.24
N VAL A 51 3.05 -13.94 34.89
CA VAL A 51 2.07 -13.43 35.86
C VAL A 51 1.54 -14.54 36.77
N ALA A 52 1.17 -15.70 36.21
CA ALA A 52 0.67 -16.84 36.96
C ALA A 52 1.73 -17.46 37.89
N SER A 53 3.01 -17.34 37.53
CA SER A 53 4.10 -17.82 38.35
C SER A 53 4.44 -16.85 39.47
N ASN A 54 4.44 -17.30 40.72
CA ASN A 54 5.08 -16.60 41.84
C ASN A 54 6.61 -16.69 41.69
N ALA A 55 7.17 -16.06 40.67
CA ALA A 55 8.62 -16.01 40.48
C ALA A 55 9.24 -15.35 41.72
N PRO A 56 10.14 -16.03 42.45
CA PRO A 56 10.67 -15.49 43.68
C PRO A 56 11.54 -14.27 43.37
N ALA A 57 11.49 -13.26 44.24
CA ALA A 57 12.07 -11.91 44.11
C ALA A 57 13.58 -11.83 43.80
N ASN A 58 14.25 -12.98 43.66
CA ASN A 58 15.68 -13.11 43.42
C ASN A 58 16.04 -13.49 41.96
N HIS A 59 15.07 -13.46 41.02
CA HIS A 59 15.33 -13.67 39.58
C HIS A 59 15.54 -12.34 38.85
N ILE A 60 16.41 -12.35 37.84
CA ILE A 60 16.52 -11.24 36.88
C ILE A 60 15.56 -11.55 35.74
N THR A 61 14.57 -10.69 35.54
CA THR A 61 13.58 -10.87 34.48
C THR A 61 13.87 -9.92 33.34
N VAL A 62 14.11 -10.46 32.14
CA VAL A 62 14.22 -9.69 30.90
C VAL A 62 12.92 -9.86 30.12
N MET A 63 12.19 -8.76 29.95
CA MET A 63 10.94 -8.74 29.20
C MET A 63 11.18 -8.23 27.78
N VAL A 64 11.01 -9.11 26.79
CA VAL A 64 11.29 -8.80 25.37
C VAL A 64 9.99 -8.46 24.65
N TYR A 65 9.90 -7.25 24.12
CA TYR A 65 8.74 -6.79 23.33
C TYR A 65 9.11 -6.55 21.87
N GLN A 66 8.12 -6.64 20.97
CA GLN A 66 8.29 -6.28 19.56
C GLN A 66 7.42 -5.06 19.23
N ASP A 67 8.03 -4.09 18.56
CA ASP A 67 7.33 -2.90 18.08
C ASP A 67 6.20 -3.26 17.11
N CYS A 68 5.15 -2.43 17.13
CA CYS A 68 3.93 -2.64 16.35
C CYS A 68 4.22 -2.76 14.85
N VAL A 69 5.00 -1.82 14.28
CA VAL A 69 5.24 -1.77 12.84
C VAL A 69 6.03 -3.00 12.33
N PRO A 70 7.18 -3.39 12.92
CA PRO A 70 7.86 -4.63 12.57
C PRO A 70 7.01 -5.88 12.76
N TYR A 71 6.18 -5.93 13.81
CA TYR A 71 5.26 -7.04 14.03
C TYR A 71 4.23 -7.14 12.91
N LEU A 72 3.60 -6.02 12.53
CA LEU A 72 2.62 -5.96 11.44
C LEU A 72 3.24 -6.38 10.11
N GLN A 73 4.44 -5.91 9.80
CA GLN A 73 5.17 -6.29 8.58
C GLN A 73 5.35 -7.80 8.47
N ASN A 74 5.84 -8.44 9.54
CA ASN A 74 6.07 -9.89 9.56
C ASN A 74 4.77 -10.68 9.37
N ARG A 75 3.66 -10.23 9.97
CA ARG A 75 2.36 -10.91 9.87
C ARG A 75 1.69 -10.70 8.52
N ILE A 76 1.76 -9.50 7.96
CA ILE A 76 1.23 -9.19 6.62
C ILE A 76 2.01 -9.94 5.56
N ALA A 77 3.35 -9.99 5.66
CA ALA A 77 4.19 -10.79 4.77
C ALA A 77 3.87 -12.29 4.84
N ALA A 78 3.44 -12.78 6.00
CA ALA A 78 2.96 -14.16 6.17
C ALA A 78 1.50 -14.38 5.73
N GLY A 79 0.86 -13.40 5.07
CA GLY A 79 -0.51 -13.51 4.54
C GLY A 79 -1.62 -13.17 5.54
N THR A 80 -1.30 -12.61 6.71
CA THR A 80 -2.32 -12.20 7.69
C THR A 80 -2.93 -10.86 7.28
N ALA A 81 -4.27 -10.75 7.31
CA ALA A 81 -4.94 -9.49 7.04
C ALA A 81 -4.47 -8.38 8.01
N PRO A 82 -4.23 -7.13 7.54
CA PRO A 82 -3.63 -6.09 8.38
C PRO A 82 -4.42 -5.76 9.66
N GLY A 83 -5.75 -5.74 9.58
CA GLY A 83 -6.60 -5.54 10.76
C GLY A 83 -6.52 -6.67 11.79
N ALA A 84 -6.43 -7.92 11.32
CA ALA A 84 -6.25 -9.09 12.19
C ALA A 84 -4.86 -9.09 12.84
N ALA A 85 -3.82 -8.73 12.09
CA ALA A 85 -2.48 -8.55 12.63
C ALA A 85 -2.44 -7.45 13.70
N LEU A 86 -3.08 -6.31 13.46
CA LEU A 86 -3.16 -5.23 14.44
C LEU A 86 -3.87 -5.67 15.73
N GLN A 87 -5.00 -6.35 15.60
CA GLN A 87 -5.74 -6.83 16.76
C GLN A 87 -4.93 -7.85 17.57
N ALA A 88 -4.24 -8.77 16.90
CA ALA A 88 -3.37 -9.74 17.54
C ALA A 88 -2.21 -9.06 18.30
N TRP A 89 -1.64 -7.99 17.74
CA TRP A 89 -0.63 -7.19 18.44
C TRP A 89 -1.21 -6.50 19.67
N LEU A 90 -2.36 -5.83 19.54
CA LEU A 90 -3.02 -5.12 20.64
C LEU A 90 -3.32 -6.05 21.83
N THR A 91 -3.89 -7.22 21.57
CA THR A 91 -4.19 -8.21 22.62
C THR A 91 -2.93 -8.65 23.36
N ARG A 92 -1.82 -8.84 22.64
CA ARG A 92 -0.57 -9.30 23.26
C ARG A 92 0.15 -8.20 24.02
N VAL A 93 0.15 -6.99 23.47
CA VAL A 93 0.84 -5.87 24.11
C VAL A 93 0.15 -5.46 25.40
N ASP A 94 -1.18 -5.58 25.46
CA ASP A 94 -1.94 -5.29 26.68
C ASP A 94 -1.59 -6.28 27.80
N VAL A 95 -1.57 -7.58 27.51
CA VAL A 95 -1.13 -8.61 28.46
C VAL A 95 0.32 -8.36 28.91
N PHE A 96 1.21 -8.03 27.96
CA PHE A 96 2.61 -7.75 28.26
C PHE A 96 2.77 -6.52 29.16
N LEU A 97 2.08 -5.42 28.85
CA LEU A 97 2.12 -4.19 29.65
C LEU A 97 1.53 -4.41 31.04
N ASN A 98 0.46 -5.19 31.18
CA ASN A 98 -0.09 -5.54 32.49
C ASN A 98 0.94 -6.31 33.33
N ALA A 99 1.59 -7.32 32.75
CA ALA A 99 2.67 -8.05 33.42
C ALA A 99 3.86 -7.14 33.81
N LEU A 100 4.20 -6.16 32.97
CA LEU A 100 5.26 -5.19 33.23
C LEU A 100 4.88 -4.21 34.35
N ARG A 101 3.62 -3.72 34.36
CA ARG A 101 3.09 -2.82 35.40
C ARG A 101 3.10 -3.50 36.77
N ASP A 102 2.69 -4.76 36.83
CA ASP A 102 2.63 -5.54 38.07
C ASP A 102 4.01 -5.78 38.70
N ARG A 103 5.08 -5.85 37.88
CA ARG A 103 6.43 -6.23 38.33
C ARG A 103 7.54 -5.24 37.96
N ARG A 104 7.16 -3.97 37.79
CA ARG A 104 8.00 -2.88 37.26
C ARG A 104 9.37 -2.71 37.95
N THR A 105 9.48 -3.07 39.22
CA THR A 105 10.72 -2.93 40.01
C THR A 105 11.74 -4.05 39.79
N SER A 106 11.35 -5.14 39.13
CA SER A 106 12.14 -6.38 39.00
C SER A 106 12.34 -6.86 37.55
N VAL A 107 11.91 -6.04 36.61
CA VAL A 107 11.85 -6.36 35.18
C VAL A 107 12.70 -5.38 34.38
N PHE A 108 13.45 -5.91 33.42
CA PHE A 108 14.19 -5.16 32.42
C PHE A 108 13.51 -5.31 31.04
N PRO A 109 12.73 -4.30 30.59
CA PRO A 109 12.10 -4.34 29.28
C PRO A 109 13.09 -4.01 28.16
N VAL A 110 13.10 -4.82 27.11
CA VAL A 110 14.01 -4.69 25.96
C VAL A 110 13.24 -4.84 24.65
N ALA A 111 13.47 -3.94 23.70
CA ALA A 111 12.95 -4.05 22.35
C ALA A 111 13.67 -5.19 21.61
N LEU A 112 12.92 -6.05 20.94
CA LEU A 112 13.43 -7.21 20.20
C LEU A 112 14.44 -6.79 19.13
N ASN A 113 14.18 -5.73 18.37
CA ASN A 113 15.10 -5.30 17.32
C ASN A 113 16.42 -4.81 17.91
N LEU A 114 16.38 -4.03 18.99
CA LEU A 114 17.58 -3.59 19.71
C LEU A 114 18.36 -4.79 20.25
N ALA A 115 17.65 -5.76 20.83
CA ALA A 115 18.27 -6.98 21.34
C ALA A 115 18.98 -7.80 20.25
N LEU A 116 18.47 -7.74 19.01
CA LEU A 116 19.03 -8.51 17.90
C LEU A 116 20.14 -7.75 17.14
N GLU A 117 20.00 -6.43 16.97
CA GLU A 117 20.95 -5.58 16.23
C GLU A 117 22.16 -5.19 17.10
N GLU A 118 21.95 -4.96 18.39
CA GLU A 118 22.97 -4.52 19.34
C GLU A 118 23.23 -5.58 20.43
N THR A 119 23.35 -6.84 20.01
CA THR A 119 23.52 -7.98 20.92
C THR A 119 24.71 -7.78 21.87
N ASP A 120 25.84 -7.27 21.38
CA ASP A 120 27.04 -7.04 22.19
C ASP A 120 26.82 -5.94 23.24
N THR A 121 26.10 -4.87 22.89
CA THR A 121 25.74 -3.78 23.81
C THR A 121 24.79 -4.28 24.90
N LEU A 122 23.80 -5.09 24.53
CA LEU A 122 22.88 -5.72 25.49
C LEU A 122 23.64 -6.66 26.42
N ARG A 123 24.54 -7.48 25.88
CA ARG A 123 25.40 -8.40 26.64
C ARG A 123 26.28 -7.63 27.63
N ALA A 124 26.95 -6.57 27.18
CA ALA A 124 27.78 -5.72 28.02
C ALA A 124 26.99 -5.05 29.15
N THR A 125 25.78 -4.55 28.85
CA THR A 125 24.88 -3.96 29.85
C THR A 125 24.46 -5.00 30.90
N LEU A 126 24.08 -6.21 30.47
CA LEU A 126 23.70 -7.28 31.39
C LEU A 126 24.88 -7.72 32.28
N ILE A 127 26.09 -7.83 31.72
CA ILE A 127 27.32 -8.12 32.48
C ILE A 127 27.60 -7.01 33.49
N THR A 128 27.57 -5.74 33.08
CA THR A 128 27.99 -4.60 33.91
C THR A 128 26.97 -4.30 35.01
N THR A 129 25.68 -4.34 34.69
CA THR A 129 24.60 -3.96 35.62
C THR A 129 24.22 -5.10 36.55
N TYR A 130 24.30 -6.35 36.09
CA TYR A 130 23.80 -7.51 36.83
C TYR A 130 24.84 -8.60 37.10
N GLY A 131 26.08 -8.43 36.64
CA GLY A 131 27.17 -9.37 36.91
C GLY A 131 27.04 -10.70 36.15
N CYS A 132 26.35 -10.71 35.00
CA CYS A 132 26.18 -11.92 34.18
C CYS A 132 27.51 -12.43 33.63
N VAL A 133 27.63 -13.74 33.45
CA VAL A 133 28.74 -14.36 32.69
C VAL A 133 28.14 -15.21 31.57
N PHE A 134 28.37 -14.78 30.34
CA PHE A 134 27.95 -15.48 29.12
C PHE A 134 29.15 -16.20 28.52
N ARG A 135 28.98 -17.46 28.10
CA ARG A 135 30.02 -18.18 27.35
C ARG A 135 30.35 -17.47 26.04
N ASN A 136 31.61 -17.50 25.65
CA ASN A 136 32.08 -16.90 24.39
C ASN A 136 31.70 -17.70 23.13
N ASP A 137 30.98 -18.80 23.28
CA ASP A 137 30.50 -19.65 22.19
C ASP A 137 29.19 -19.14 21.56
N ALA A 138 28.96 -17.81 21.56
CA ALA A 138 27.75 -17.24 21.01
C ALA A 138 27.68 -17.55 19.50
N PRO A 139 26.54 -18.09 19.00
CA PRO A 139 26.40 -18.38 17.58
C PRO A 139 26.52 -17.07 16.76
N PRO A 140 26.93 -17.17 15.48
CA PRO A 140 27.02 -15.99 14.62
C PRO A 140 25.69 -15.23 14.59
N PRO A 141 25.73 -13.89 14.46
CA PRO A 141 24.53 -13.07 14.47
C PRO A 141 23.55 -13.58 13.42
N VAL A 142 22.31 -13.85 13.87
CA VAL A 142 21.23 -14.28 12.97
C VAL A 142 21.09 -13.22 11.87
N PRO A 143 21.17 -13.61 10.59
CA PRO A 143 21.10 -12.65 9.49
C PRO A 143 19.83 -11.82 9.62
N ALA A 144 19.96 -10.51 9.43
CA ALA A 144 18.83 -9.60 9.39
C ALA A 144 17.78 -10.17 8.43
N ALA A 145 16.53 -10.24 8.88
CA ALA A 145 15.44 -10.70 8.03
C ALA A 145 15.47 -9.90 6.72
N SER A 146 15.29 -10.57 5.58
CA SER A 146 15.30 -9.95 4.26
C SER A 146 14.46 -8.66 4.27
N ALA A 147 14.97 -7.59 3.66
CA ALA A 147 14.31 -6.30 3.67
C ALA A 147 12.85 -6.47 3.22
N PRO A 148 11.86 -6.12 4.08
CA PRO A 148 10.47 -6.35 3.77
C PRO A 148 10.05 -5.54 2.54
N ASP A 149 9.14 -6.11 1.74
CA ASP A 149 8.56 -5.45 0.58
C ASP A 149 8.08 -4.02 0.95
N PRO A 150 8.52 -2.97 0.21
CA PRO A 150 8.13 -1.60 0.48
C PRO A 150 6.60 -1.40 0.53
N ALA A 151 5.82 -2.17 -0.22
CA ALA A 151 4.37 -2.15 -0.16
C ALA A 151 3.85 -2.65 1.21
N VAL A 152 4.36 -3.77 1.70
CA VAL A 152 4.01 -4.34 3.02
C VAL A 152 4.38 -3.37 4.14
N ARG A 153 5.54 -2.69 4.02
CA ARG A 153 5.97 -1.65 4.96
C ARG A 153 4.99 -0.47 4.97
N PHE A 154 4.56 0.01 3.80
CA PHE A 154 3.60 1.10 3.70
C PHE A 154 2.26 0.73 4.36
N PHE A 155 1.71 -0.45 4.06
CA PHE A 155 0.46 -0.91 4.68
C PHE A 155 0.56 -1.04 6.21
N ALA A 156 1.67 -1.57 6.72
CA ALA A 156 1.89 -1.66 8.16
C ALA A 156 1.93 -0.26 8.83
N MET A 157 2.57 0.72 8.20
CA MET A 157 2.63 2.09 8.70
C MET A 157 1.27 2.79 8.65
N ASP A 158 0.52 2.65 7.56
CA ASP A 158 -0.81 3.24 7.39
C ASP A 158 -1.80 2.71 8.45
N VAL A 159 -1.82 1.38 8.64
CA VAL A 159 -2.67 0.73 9.65
C VAL A 159 -2.30 1.16 11.07
N PHE A 160 -1.01 1.26 11.38
CA PHE A 160 -0.54 1.78 12.66
C PHE A 160 -0.93 3.25 12.87
N ALA A 161 -0.74 4.11 11.88
CA ALA A 161 -1.04 5.53 11.96
C ALA A 161 -2.53 5.78 12.23
N LYS A 162 -3.41 4.98 11.62
CA LYS A 162 -4.87 5.05 11.79
C LYS A 162 -5.35 4.59 13.17
N SER A 163 -4.57 3.80 13.91
CA SER A 163 -4.95 3.29 15.24
C SER A 163 -4.38 4.15 16.38
N ALA A 164 -5.23 4.98 16.99
CA ALA A 164 -4.84 5.77 18.16
C ALA A 164 -4.44 4.90 19.37
N VAL A 165 -5.12 3.76 19.56
CA VAL A 165 -4.83 2.81 20.64
C VAL A 165 -3.43 2.21 20.46
N ALA A 166 -3.07 1.79 19.24
CA ALA A 166 -1.77 1.20 18.98
C ALA A 166 -0.63 2.20 19.22
N ARG A 167 -0.82 3.46 18.80
CA ARG A 167 0.13 4.55 19.07
C ARG A 167 0.33 4.79 20.56
N LYS A 168 -0.75 4.79 21.35
CA LYS A 168 -0.69 4.97 22.81
C LYS A 168 0.09 3.84 23.49
N LEU A 169 -0.22 2.58 23.17
CA LEU A 169 0.43 1.43 23.79
C LEU A 169 1.92 1.32 23.38
N GLN A 170 2.24 1.66 22.12
CA GLN A 170 3.64 1.72 21.67
C GLN A 170 4.43 2.82 22.40
N ALA A 171 3.83 3.99 22.64
CA ALA A 171 4.46 5.06 23.41
C ALA A 171 4.74 4.63 24.85
N GLU A 172 3.82 3.89 25.47
CA GLU A 172 4.00 3.35 26.82
C GLU A 172 5.12 2.31 26.90
N LEU A 173 5.23 1.40 25.93
CA LEU A 173 6.37 0.48 25.82
C LEU A 173 7.70 1.23 25.75
N ASN A 174 7.79 2.22 24.85
CA ASN A 174 9.02 3.00 24.66
C ASN A 174 9.40 3.79 25.92
N ALA A 175 8.42 4.34 26.64
CA ALA A 175 8.64 5.03 27.91
C ALA A 175 9.13 4.05 29.00
N SER A 176 8.59 2.83 29.01
CA SER A 176 8.98 1.79 29.97
C SER A 176 10.41 1.28 29.75
N ALA A 177 10.85 1.21 28.49
CA ALA A 177 12.24 0.89 28.15
C ALA A 177 13.24 1.97 28.61
N ARG A 178 12.92 3.25 28.35
CA ARG A 178 13.80 4.39 28.73
C ARG A 178 13.96 4.58 30.23
N ALA A 179 12.94 4.24 31.02
CA ALA A 179 13.00 4.35 32.48
C ALA A 179 14.04 3.38 33.11
N ALA A 180 14.46 2.34 32.39
CA ALA A 180 15.45 1.37 32.87
C ALA A 180 16.92 1.86 32.69
N ASP A 181 17.18 2.83 31.80
CA ASP A 181 18.54 3.33 31.49
C ASP A 181 19.12 4.31 32.53
N HIS A 182 18.33 4.78 33.50
CA HIS A 182 18.73 5.87 34.42
C HIS A 182 19.10 5.41 35.83
N ARG A 183 19.72 4.24 35.99
CA ARG A 183 20.24 3.84 37.31
C ARG A 183 21.70 3.38 37.27
N PRO A 184 22.64 4.32 37.52
CA PRO A 184 23.78 4.02 38.34
C PRO A 184 23.78 4.91 39.58
N ALA A 185 23.84 4.27 40.75
CA ALA A 185 24.23 4.90 41.99
C ALA A 185 25.75 5.14 41.93
N THR A 186 26.18 6.37 41.70
CA THR A 186 27.60 6.76 41.86
C THR A 186 27.68 8.00 42.74
N LYS A 187 28.74 8.03 43.56
CA LYS A 187 29.08 9.08 44.54
C LYS A 187 28.81 10.49 44.00
N ALA A 188 28.37 11.38 44.90
CA ALA A 188 28.18 12.80 44.62
C ALA A 188 29.40 13.38 43.88
N PRO A 189 29.22 13.94 42.67
CA PRO A 189 30.29 14.54 41.89
C PRO A 189 30.85 15.78 42.58
N ASP A 190 32.15 16.01 42.39
CA ASP A 190 32.89 17.18 42.87
C ASP A 190 32.29 18.48 42.28
N ILE A 191 32.30 19.59 43.03
CA ILE A 191 31.58 20.82 42.68
C ILE A 191 32.04 21.37 41.32
N ASP A 192 33.33 21.27 41.00
CA ASP A 192 33.88 21.72 39.70
C ASP A 192 33.39 20.87 38.53
N THR A 193 33.22 19.55 38.73
CA THR A 193 32.61 18.68 37.70
C THR A 193 31.14 19.00 37.47
N VAL A 194 30.41 19.41 38.52
CA VAL A 194 29.03 19.89 38.40
C VAL A 194 28.97 21.22 37.64
N TYR A 195 29.88 22.15 37.89
CA TYR A 195 29.93 23.44 37.17
C TYR A 195 30.22 23.25 35.68
N HIS A 196 31.19 22.42 35.31
CA HIS A 196 31.49 22.15 33.91
C HIS A 196 30.36 21.38 33.21
N ALA A 197 29.71 20.43 33.89
CA ALA A 197 28.52 19.75 33.38
C ALA A 197 27.35 20.72 33.20
N LEU A 198 27.16 21.69 34.10
CA LEU A 198 26.11 22.70 33.98
C LEU A 198 26.39 23.66 32.80
N ALA A 199 27.64 24.07 32.60
CA ALA A 199 28.03 24.94 31.50
C ALA A 199 27.84 24.26 30.13
N THR A 200 28.20 22.98 30.02
CA THR A 200 27.97 22.17 28.82
C THR A 200 26.48 21.93 28.59
N ALA A 201 25.71 21.59 29.63
CA ALA A 201 24.26 21.44 29.56
C ALA A 201 23.56 22.73 29.11
N ARG A 202 24.01 23.90 29.61
CA ARG A 202 23.48 25.20 29.20
C ARG A 202 23.77 25.49 27.73
N LYS A 203 24.98 25.17 27.26
CA LYS A 203 25.34 25.30 25.84
C LYS A 203 24.50 24.39 24.95
N THR A 204 24.25 23.15 25.36
CA THR A 204 23.35 22.24 24.63
C THR A 204 21.91 22.74 24.67
N GLN A 205 21.44 23.30 25.78
CA GLN A 205 20.10 23.85 25.90
C GLN A 205 19.89 25.05 24.98
N THR A 206 20.89 25.93 24.85
CA THR A 206 20.83 27.04 23.89
C THR A 206 20.85 26.56 22.44
N GLY A 207 21.59 25.48 22.13
CA GLY A 207 21.56 24.85 20.80
C GLY A 207 20.18 24.26 20.49
N MET A 208 19.61 23.49 21.42
CA MET A 208 18.26 22.95 21.28
C MET A 208 17.19 24.05 21.12
N ALA A 209 17.32 25.18 21.81
CA ALA A 209 16.42 26.31 21.64
C ALA A 209 16.50 26.91 20.22
N GLN A 210 17.70 26.99 19.63
CA GLN A 210 17.88 27.43 18.25
C GLN A 210 17.30 26.41 17.26
N ASP A 211 17.54 25.12 17.47
CA ASP A 211 17.00 24.06 16.62
C ASP A 211 15.45 24.04 16.66
N LEU A 212 14.86 24.22 17.85
CA LEU A 212 13.41 24.34 18.01
C LEU A 212 12.84 25.55 17.27
N GLN A 213 13.57 26.67 17.28
CA GLN A 213 13.16 27.86 16.53
C GLN A 213 13.22 27.60 15.02
N GLN A 214 14.29 26.98 14.52
CA GLN A 214 14.41 26.60 13.11
C GLN A 214 13.31 25.62 12.68
N LEU A 215 13.03 24.61 13.49
CA LEU A 215 11.94 23.66 13.23
C LEU A 215 10.58 24.36 13.20
N THR A 216 10.36 25.33 14.10
CA THR A 216 9.12 26.13 14.13
C THR A 216 8.94 26.93 12.85
N ASP A 217 10.01 27.55 12.35
CA ASP A 217 9.95 28.34 11.12
C ASP A 217 9.76 27.43 9.89
N LEU A 218 10.42 26.26 9.86
CA LEU A 218 10.19 25.25 8.81
C LEU A 218 8.75 24.74 8.81
N VAL A 219 8.16 24.47 9.98
CA VAL A 219 6.75 24.04 10.08
C VAL A 219 5.82 25.10 9.50
N LYS A 220 6.03 26.38 9.81
CA LYS A 220 5.22 27.48 9.24
C LYS A 220 5.32 27.55 7.72
N VAL A 221 6.52 27.38 7.15
CA VAL A 221 6.72 27.34 5.69
C VAL A 221 5.96 26.15 5.09
N ARG A 222 6.09 24.95 5.68
CA ARG A 222 5.40 23.74 5.22
C ARG A 222 3.88 23.85 5.32
N GLU A 223 3.36 24.50 6.34
CA GLU A 223 1.93 24.79 6.46
C GLU A 223 1.45 25.73 5.34
N GLY A 224 2.25 26.73 4.98
CA GLY A 224 1.99 27.61 3.84
C GLY A 224 1.96 26.84 2.52
N GLU A 225 2.97 26.01 2.27
CA GLU A 225 3.04 25.13 1.09
C GLU A 225 1.83 24.18 1.03
N ALA A 226 1.45 23.57 2.16
CA ALA A 226 0.32 22.66 2.24
C ALA A 226 -1.02 23.36 1.96
N LYS A 227 -1.19 24.60 2.42
CA LYS A 227 -2.38 25.42 2.09
C LYS A 227 -2.43 25.70 0.60
N ASN A 228 -1.32 26.13 0.00
CA ASN A 228 -1.23 26.40 -1.44
C ASN A 228 -1.46 25.14 -2.29
N ALA A 229 -0.97 23.98 -1.84
CA ALA A 229 -1.22 22.71 -2.52
C ALA A 229 -2.70 22.33 -2.48
N ARG A 230 -3.39 22.56 -1.35
CA ARG A 230 -4.83 22.31 -1.22
C ARG A 230 -5.67 23.21 -2.12
N THR A 231 -5.33 24.50 -2.23
CA THR A 231 -6.06 25.41 -3.13
C THR A 231 -5.89 24.98 -4.59
N ARG A 232 -4.66 24.66 -5.00
CA ARG A 232 -4.40 24.12 -6.37
C ARG A 232 -5.13 22.81 -6.63
N SER A 233 -5.20 21.92 -5.63
CA SER A 233 -5.94 20.67 -5.76
C SER A 233 -7.43 20.92 -6.00
N ALA A 234 -8.03 21.84 -5.24
CA ALA A 234 -9.43 22.22 -5.40
C ALA A 234 -9.70 22.86 -6.79
N GLU A 235 -8.81 23.73 -7.25
CA GLU A 235 -8.89 24.34 -8.60
C GLU A 235 -8.81 23.28 -9.71
N LEU A 236 -7.91 22.29 -9.57
CA LEU A 236 -7.79 21.20 -10.54
C LEU A 236 -9.01 20.27 -10.51
N GLU A 237 -9.57 19.98 -9.35
CA GLU A 237 -10.80 19.19 -9.22
C GLU A 237 -11.98 19.89 -9.91
N GLU A 238 -12.10 21.21 -9.76
CA GLU A 238 -13.12 22.00 -10.45
C GLU A 238 -12.92 21.98 -11.98
N GLN A 239 -11.68 22.13 -12.46
CA GLN A 239 -11.36 22.02 -13.89
C GLN A 239 -11.70 20.64 -14.46
N ILE A 240 -11.37 19.57 -13.73
CA ILE A 240 -11.70 18.20 -14.14
C ILE A 240 -13.22 18.02 -14.19
N ALA A 241 -13.96 18.53 -13.21
CA ALA A 241 -15.42 18.47 -13.21
C ALA A 241 -16.01 19.20 -14.43
N ALA A 242 -15.53 20.40 -14.73
CA ALA A 242 -15.97 21.17 -15.90
C ALA A 242 -15.68 20.43 -17.23
N LEU A 243 -14.45 19.93 -17.42
CA LEU A 243 -14.06 19.17 -18.61
C LEU A 243 -14.86 17.87 -18.76
N THR A 244 -15.21 17.23 -17.64
CA THR A 244 -16.02 16.01 -17.66
C THR A 244 -17.43 16.28 -18.20
N VAL A 245 -18.04 17.40 -17.77
CA VAL A 245 -19.36 17.84 -18.26
C VAL A 245 -19.28 18.21 -19.74
N GLU A 246 -18.26 18.97 -20.14
CA GLU A 246 -18.05 19.36 -21.54
C GLU A 246 -17.89 18.12 -22.44
N HIS A 247 -17.04 17.18 -22.04
CA HIS A 247 -16.80 15.95 -22.80
C HIS A 247 -18.05 15.07 -22.90
N ALA A 248 -18.88 15.02 -21.85
CA ALA A 248 -20.17 14.35 -21.91
C ALA A 248 -21.13 15.03 -22.89
N GLY A 249 -21.15 16.36 -22.92
CA GLY A 249 -21.94 17.16 -23.87
C GLY A 249 -21.53 16.91 -25.32
N VAL A 250 -20.24 16.99 -25.62
CA VAL A 250 -19.69 16.71 -26.97
C VAL A 250 -20.02 15.29 -27.41
N ARG A 251 -19.88 14.31 -26.52
CA ARG A 251 -20.19 12.91 -26.82
C ARG A 251 -21.67 12.70 -27.14
N ALA A 252 -22.57 13.35 -26.40
CA ALA A 252 -24.00 13.28 -26.65
C ALA A 252 -24.37 13.93 -28.00
N ALA A 253 -23.78 15.07 -28.34
CA ALA A 253 -23.97 15.73 -29.63
C ALA A 253 -23.50 14.83 -30.79
N LEU A 254 -22.28 14.31 -30.72
CA LEU A 254 -21.73 13.38 -31.73
C LEU A 254 -22.60 12.12 -31.89
N HIS A 255 -23.11 11.56 -30.79
CA HIS A 255 -24.00 10.41 -30.86
C HIS A 255 -25.28 10.72 -31.62
N LYS A 256 -25.87 11.89 -31.38
CA LYS A 256 -27.08 12.35 -32.09
C LYS A 256 -26.80 12.53 -33.58
N ASP A 257 -25.68 13.14 -33.94
CA ASP A 257 -25.29 13.36 -35.33
C ASP A 257 -25.08 12.03 -36.06
N ILE A 258 -24.40 11.06 -35.42
CA ILE A 258 -24.21 9.72 -35.98
C ILE A 258 -25.55 9.02 -36.24
N GLN A 259 -26.51 9.11 -35.31
CA GLN A 259 -27.83 8.52 -35.50
C GLN A 259 -28.58 9.18 -36.68
N TRP A 260 -28.52 10.50 -36.77
CA TRP A 260 -29.12 11.25 -37.87
C TRP A 260 -28.51 10.87 -39.23
N THR A 261 -27.18 10.85 -39.33
CA THR A 261 -26.49 10.44 -40.56
C THR A 261 -26.82 8.99 -40.92
N ARG A 262 -26.97 8.11 -39.93
CA ARG A 262 -27.35 6.71 -40.16
C ARG A 262 -28.77 6.56 -40.70
N THR A 263 -29.71 7.37 -40.21
CA THR A 263 -31.08 7.39 -40.74
C THR A 263 -31.12 7.92 -42.16
N GLU A 264 -30.38 9.00 -42.44
CA GLU A 264 -30.31 9.60 -43.78
C GLU A 264 -29.68 8.64 -44.78
N LEU A 265 -28.58 7.99 -44.41
CA LEU A 265 -27.92 7.00 -45.25
C LEU A 265 -28.85 5.84 -45.61
N ARG A 266 -29.67 5.37 -44.65
CA ARG A 266 -30.65 4.29 -44.92
C ARG A 266 -31.71 4.76 -45.93
N ALA A 267 -32.25 5.96 -45.76
CA ALA A 267 -33.24 6.51 -46.67
C ALA A 267 -32.67 6.67 -48.10
N LEU A 268 -31.43 7.14 -48.21
CA LEU A 268 -30.73 7.24 -49.50
C LEU A 268 -30.50 5.87 -50.13
N MET A 269 -30.14 4.85 -49.36
CA MET A 269 -29.99 3.48 -49.87
C MET A 269 -31.32 2.94 -50.42
N GLU A 270 -32.43 3.15 -49.72
CA GLU A 270 -33.76 2.75 -50.19
C GLU A 270 -34.15 3.47 -51.50
N GLN A 271 -33.81 4.76 -51.63
CA GLN A 271 -34.01 5.50 -52.87
C GLN A 271 -33.17 4.93 -54.03
N VAL A 272 -31.90 4.59 -53.77
CA VAL A 272 -31.02 3.99 -54.77
C VAL A 272 -31.55 2.63 -55.22
N ASP A 273 -32.03 1.80 -54.30
CA ASP A 273 -32.63 0.50 -54.63
C ASP A 273 -33.89 0.71 -55.49
N GLY A 274 -34.75 1.65 -55.11
CA GLY A 274 -35.94 2.04 -55.89
C GLY A 274 -35.59 2.44 -57.32
N LEU A 275 -34.66 3.39 -57.49
CA LEU A 275 -34.18 3.83 -58.80
C LEU A 275 -33.54 2.71 -59.61
N THR A 276 -32.85 1.77 -58.94
CA THR A 276 -32.24 0.61 -59.61
C THR A 276 -33.30 -0.33 -60.16
N THR A 277 -34.39 -0.56 -59.41
CA THR A 277 -35.53 -1.37 -59.89
C THR A 277 -36.28 -0.69 -61.03
N GLU A 278 -36.52 0.62 -60.94
CA GLU A 278 -37.17 1.39 -62.00
C GLU A 278 -36.34 1.38 -63.29
N ARG A 279 -35.03 1.56 -63.18
CA ARG A 279 -34.11 1.46 -64.31
C ARG A 279 -34.18 0.08 -64.98
N ALA A 280 -34.24 -1.00 -64.20
CA ALA A 280 -34.37 -2.35 -64.74
C ALA A 280 -35.71 -2.54 -65.49
N HIS A 281 -36.80 -2.01 -64.94
CA HIS A 281 -38.11 -2.02 -65.60
C HIS A 281 -38.09 -1.28 -66.94
N LEU A 282 -37.58 -0.04 -66.97
CA LEU A 282 -37.50 0.77 -68.17
C LEU A 282 -36.64 0.10 -69.26
N LEU A 283 -35.51 -0.53 -68.89
CA LEU A 283 -34.71 -1.33 -69.83
C LEU A 283 -35.53 -2.49 -70.42
N GLY A 284 -36.34 -3.17 -69.60
CA GLY A 284 -37.27 -4.19 -70.07
C GLY A 284 -38.28 -3.64 -71.08
N GLU A 285 -38.88 -2.49 -70.82
CA GLU A 285 -39.81 -1.84 -71.76
C GLU A 285 -39.13 -1.44 -73.07
N VAL A 286 -37.93 -0.88 -73.01
CA VAL A 286 -37.14 -0.53 -74.20
C VAL A 286 -36.88 -1.76 -75.06
N THR A 287 -36.47 -2.89 -74.46
CA THR A 287 -36.24 -4.14 -75.23
C THR A 287 -37.53 -4.72 -75.83
N ARG A 288 -38.69 -4.52 -75.18
CA ARG A 288 -39.99 -4.91 -75.75
C ARG A 288 -40.34 -4.03 -76.95
N LEU A 289 -40.23 -2.71 -76.78
CA LEU A 289 -40.52 -1.76 -77.86
C LEU A 289 -39.60 -1.96 -79.07
N GLN A 290 -38.32 -2.25 -78.84
CA GLN A 290 -37.39 -2.61 -79.92
C GLN A 290 -37.89 -3.82 -80.72
N ARG A 291 -38.32 -4.90 -80.06
CA ARG A 291 -38.90 -6.08 -80.73
C ARG A 291 -40.18 -5.75 -81.50
N ASP A 292 -41.05 -4.90 -80.95
CA ASP A 292 -42.28 -4.49 -81.62
C ASP A 292 -41.96 -3.67 -82.89
N VAL A 293 -40.95 -2.80 -82.84
CA VAL A 293 -40.46 -2.04 -84.00
C VAL A 293 -39.88 -2.98 -85.06
N GLU A 294 -38.99 -3.90 -84.68
CA GLU A 294 -38.41 -4.88 -85.60
C GLU A 294 -39.50 -5.73 -86.29
N ALA A 295 -40.51 -6.18 -85.54
CA ALA A 295 -41.64 -6.92 -86.09
C ALA A 295 -42.48 -6.08 -87.07
N ARG A 296 -42.69 -4.79 -86.77
CA ARG A 296 -43.39 -3.87 -87.67
C ARG A 296 -42.59 -3.59 -88.93
N ASP A 297 -41.29 -3.38 -88.82
CA ASP A 297 -40.41 -3.18 -89.98
C ASP A 297 -40.40 -4.42 -90.88
N ALA A 298 -40.35 -5.63 -90.30
CA ALA A 298 -40.48 -6.87 -91.05
C ALA A 298 -41.84 -6.99 -91.77
N HIS A 299 -42.95 -6.60 -91.11
CA HIS A 299 -44.26 -6.54 -91.75
C HIS A 299 -44.32 -5.52 -92.90
N ILE A 300 -43.75 -4.33 -92.72
CA ILE A 300 -43.68 -3.29 -93.75
C ILE A 300 -42.91 -3.81 -94.97
N GLU A 301 -41.76 -4.46 -94.75
CA GLU A 301 -40.96 -5.00 -95.84
C GLU A 301 -41.68 -6.15 -96.56
N ALA A 302 -42.37 -7.03 -95.83
CA ALA A 302 -43.20 -8.08 -96.42
C ALA A 302 -44.33 -7.50 -97.31
N ILE A 303 -44.99 -6.42 -96.89
CA ILE A 303 -45.99 -5.72 -97.72
C ILE A 303 -45.32 -5.10 -98.96
N ARG A 304 -44.14 -4.50 -98.80
CA ARG A 304 -43.40 -3.82 -99.87
C ARG A 304 -42.98 -4.77 -100.99
N VAL A 305 -42.55 -5.99 -100.64
CA VAL A 305 -42.10 -7.02 -101.58
C VAL A 305 -43.25 -7.92 -102.05
N SER A 306 -44.44 -7.81 -101.45
CA SER A 306 -45.62 -8.62 -101.80
C SER A 306 -46.03 -8.45 -103.27
N THR A 307 -46.13 -9.57 -103.98
CA THR A 307 -46.64 -9.63 -105.36
C THR A 307 -48.14 -9.93 -105.42
N SER A 308 -48.82 -9.99 -104.28
CA SER A 308 -50.26 -10.24 -104.19
C SER A 308 -51.06 -9.11 -104.84
N TRP A 309 -51.85 -9.44 -105.86
CA TRP A 309 -52.71 -8.47 -106.57
C TRP A 309 -53.78 -7.83 -105.67
N ARG A 310 -54.19 -8.52 -104.59
CA ARG A 310 -55.17 -8.03 -103.61
C ARG A 310 -54.61 -6.94 -102.70
N LEU A 311 -53.32 -7.00 -102.35
CA LEU A 311 -52.62 -5.97 -101.56
C LEU A 311 -52.10 -4.83 -102.44
N THR A 312 -51.54 -5.16 -103.60
CA THR A 312 -50.90 -4.18 -104.50
C THR A 312 -51.90 -3.37 -105.33
N GLY A 313 -53.12 -3.89 -105.58
CA GLY A 313 -54.16 -3.20 -106.36
C GLY A 313 -54.67 -1.89 -105.74
N PRO A 314 -55.12 -1.89 -104.47
CA PRO A 314 -55.53 -0.66 -103.77
C PRO A 314 -54.38 0.34 -103.60
N LEU A 315 -53.16 -0.12 -103.26
CA LEU A 315 -51.98 0.73 -103.09
C LEU A 315 -51.55 1.43 -104.38
N ARG A 316 -51.63 0.76 -105.55
CA ARG A 316 -51.37 1.41 -106.85
C ARG A 316 -52.39 2.51 -107.16
N ARG A 317 -53.68 2.29 -106.88
CA ARG A 317 -54.72 3.32 -107.07
C ARG A 317 -54.52 4.52 -106.15
N PHE A 318 -54.17 4.27 -104.88
CA PHE A 318 -53.86 5.32 -103.92
C PHE A 318 -52.65 6.16 -104.37
N ARG A 319 -51.58 5.50 -104.84
CA ARG A 319 -50.37 6.18 -105.36
C ARG A 319 -50.63 6.98 -106.66
N GLN A 320 -51.65 6.61 -107.44
CA GLN A 320 -52.08 7.37 -108.62
C GLN A 320 -52.91 8.62 -108.26
N LEU A 321 -53.65 8.60 -107.15
CA LEU A 321 -54.44 9.74 -106.67
C LEU A 321 -53.57 10.90 -106.13
N PHE A 322 -52.42 10.60 -105.53
CA PHE A 322 -51.48 11.61 -104.98
C PHE A 322 -50.35 11.99 -105.95
N ARG A 323 -50.47 11.63 -107.24
CA ARG A 323 -49.49 11.96 -108.30
C ARG A 323 -49.96 13.10 -109.22
N ARG A 324 -51.04 13.80 -108.85
CA ARG A 324 -51.44 15.08 -109.44
C ARG A 324 -51.05 16.21 -108.49
#